data_AF-A0A551YY35-F1
#
_entry.id   AF-A0A551YY35-F1
#
_cell.length_a   1.000
_cell.length_b   1.000
_cell.length_c   1.000
_cell.angle_alpha   90.00
_cell.angle_beta   90.00
_cell.angle_gamma   90.00
#
_symmetry.space_group_name_H-M   'P 1'
#
loop_
_entity.id
_entity.type
_entity.pdbx_description
1 polymer ?
#
loop_
_entity_poly.entity_id
_entity_poly.type
_entity_poly.pdbx_seq_one_letter_code
_entity_poly.pdbx_strand_id
1 'polypeptide(L)'
;MPNEFVPSDAELQHHINQLEAKAAAHQAEANKYSEMAKGASDQERKALIEKAKQEYRDAQNCRSQANDLRKLLKQRQDQQRQKFSEATKEVMKAREEVNRQKNDGTKERLKSEKDHQVQSILKDKKEREEAARQKTLEEQRQKQMQEVARNAANLSQQPIMQTRSNER
;
A
#
# COMPACT_ATOMS: atom_id res chain seq x y z
N MET A 1 -18.76 -2.92 -34.47
CA MET A 1 -19.38 -3.45 -33.24
C MET A 1 -20.61 -2.60 -32.97
N PRO A 2 -21.83 -3.13 -32.99
CA PRO A 2 -23.00 -2.31 -32.66
C PRO A 2 -22.90 -1.93 -31.17
N ASN A 3 -22.99 -0.62 -30.88
CA ASN A 3 -23.19 -0.11 -29.53
C ASN A 3 -24.57 -0.60 -29.06
N GLU A 4 -24.61 -1.78 -28.43
CA GLU A 4 -25.79 -2.17 -27.67
C GLU A 4 -25.97 -1.13 -26.56
N PHE A 5 -27.03 -0.35 -26.67
CA PHE A 5 -27.45 0.58 -25.64
C PHE A 5 -27.74 -0.24 -24.38
N VAL A 6 -26.80 -0.26 -23.46
CA VAL A 6 -26.98 -0.88 -22.14
C VAL A 6 -27.70 0.16 -21.29
N PRO A 7 -28.99 -0.05 -20.92
CA PRO A 7 -29.75 0.94 -20.18
C PRO A 7 -29.05 1.24 -18.86
N SER A 8 -29.01 2.49 -18.41
CA SER A 8 -28.46 2.86 -17.11
C SER A 8 -29.28 2.27 -15.95
N ASP A 9 -28.69 2.22 -14.76
CA ASP A 9 -29.40 1.73 -13.56
C ASP A 9 -30.65 2.59 -13.24
N ALA A 10 -30.59 3.89 -13.52
CA ALA A 10 -31.73 4.79 -13.39
C ALA A 10 -32.84 4.47 -14.41
N GLU A 11 -32.48 4.17 -15.65
CA GLU A 11 -33.43 3.75 -16.69
C GLU A 11 -34.06 2.40 -16.36
N LEU A 12 -33.28 1.44 -15.86
CA LEU A 12 -33.80 0.15 -15.38
C LEU A 12 -34.80 0.36 -14.23
N GLN A 13 -34.47 1.19 -13.24
CA GLN A 13 -35.38 1.48 -12.14
C GLN A 13 -36.67 2.18 -12.61
N HIS A 14 -36.55 3.10 -13.57
CA HIS A 14 -37.71 3.76 -14.17
C HIS A 14 -38.61 2.75 -14.90
N HIS A 15 -38.05 1.84 -15.69
CA HIS A 15 -38.83 0.80 -16.36
C HIS A 15 -39.48 -0.19 -15.39
N ILE A 16 -38.80 -0.56 -14.30
CA ILE A 16 -39.40 -1.35 -13.22
C ILE A 16 -40.65 -0.63 -12.70
N ASN A 17 -40.53 0.65 -12.34
CA ASN A 17 -41.66 1.43 -11.81
C ASN A 17 -42.83 1.51 -12.80
N GLN A 18 -42.55 1.67 -14.10
CA GLN A 18 -43.59 1.67 -15.14
C GLN A 18 -44.31 0.32 -15.25
N LEU A 19 -43.57 -0.79 -15.20
CA LEU A 19 -44.14 -2.14 -15.24
C LEU A 19 -44.98 -2.44 -14.00
N GLU A 20 -44.55 -1.97 -12.82
CA GLU A 20 -45.33 -2.11 -11.59
C GLU A 20 -46.61 -1.30 -11.61
N ALA A 21 -46.57 -0.06 -12.12
CA ALA A 21 -47.75 0.75 -12.31
C ALA A 21 -48.75 0.08 -13.29
N LYS A 22 -48.26 -0.48 -14.40
CA LYS A 22 -49.09 -1.24 -15.35
C LYS A 22 -49.68 -2.50 -14.70
N ALA A 23 -48.89 -3.24 -13.93
CA ALA A 23 -49.38 -4.41 -13.22
C ALA A 23 -50.50 -4.07 -12.23
N ALA A 24 -50.37 -2.95 -11.52
CA ALA A 24 -51.39 -2.46 -10.61
C ALA A 24 -52.67 -2.03 -11.35
N ALA A 25 -52.54 -1.40 -12.52
CA ALA A 25 -53.68 -1.03 -13.36
C ALA A 25 -54.44 -2.26 -13.86
N HIS A 26 -53.75 -3.24 -14.46
CA HIS A 26 -54.36 -4.51 -14.89
C HIS A 26 -55.03 -5.25 -13.73
N GLN A 27 -54.39 -5.29 -12.55
CA GLN A 27 -54.97 -5.88 -11.35
C GLN A 27 -56.28 -5.17 -10.93
N ALA A 28 -56.33 -3.84 -11.01
CA ALA A 28 -57.53 -3.08 -10.68
C ALA A 28 -58.65 -3.32 -11.71
N GLU A 29 -58.33 -3.40 -13.00
CA GLU A 29 -59.31 -3.76 -14.04
C GLU A 29 -59.84 -5.18 -13.86
N ALA A 30 -58.97 -6.14 -13.55
CA ALA A 30 -59.37 -7.51 -13.25
C ALA A 30 -60.39 -7.57 -12.10
N ASN A 31 -60.12 -6.83 -11.02
CA ASN A 31 -61.03 -6.71 -9.88
C ASN A 31 -62.37 -6.08 -10.30
N LYS A 32 -62.34 -5.02 -11.12
CA LYS A 32 -63.55 -4.37 -11.63
C LYS A 32 -64.41 -5.35 -12.44
N TYR A 33 -63.81 -6.11 -13.35
CA TYR A 33 -64.55 -7.12 -14.12
C TYR A 33 -65.11 -8.23 -13.23
N SER A 34 -64.35 -8.68 -12.22
CA SER A 34 -64.84 -9.64 -11.22
C SER A 34 -66.02 -9.12 -10.41
N GLU A 35 -66.03 -7.85 -10.00
CA GLU A 35 -67.16 -7.24 -9.30
C GLU A 35 -68.39 -7.12 -10.21
N MET A 36 -68.22 -6.66 -11.45
CA MET A 36 -69.31 -6.58 -12.43
C MET A 36 -69.93 -7.96 -12.71
N ALA A 37 -69.12 -9.02 -12.71
CA ALA A 37 -69.57 -10.37 -12.96
C ALA A 37 -70.54 -10.90 -11.88
N LYS A 38 -70.52 -10.39 -10.65
CA LYS A 38 -71.39 -10.85 -9.55
C LYS A 38 -72.86 -10.54 -9.76
N GLY A 39 -73.19 -9.47 -10.50
CA GLY A 39 -74.56 -9.04 -10.78
C GLY A 39 -75.03 -9.30 -12.21
N ALA A 40 -74.20 -9.93 -13.04
CA ALA A 40 -74.46 -10.10 -14.47
C ALA A 40 -75.25 -11.38 -14.80
N SER A 41 -75.93 -11.37 -15.95
CA SER A 41 -76.56 -12.58 -16.52
C SER A 41 -75.52 -13.67 -16.82
N ASP A 42 -75.92 -14.94 -16.95
CA ASP A 42 -74.98 -16.06 -17.11
C ASP A 42 -74.01 -15.91 -18.29
N GLN A 43 -74.47 -15.34 -19.41
CA GLN A 43 -73.65 -15.14 -20.60
C GLN A 43 -72.67 -13.97 -20.42
N GLU A 44 -73.13 -12.86 -19.85
CA GLU A 44 -72.28 -11.69 -19.54
C GLU A 44 -71.27 -12.00 -18.44
N ARG A 45 -71.69 -12.76 -17.40
CA ARG A 45 -70.82 -13.20 -16.30
C ARG A 45 -69.64 -14.01 -16.84
N LYS A 46 -69.88 -14.96 -17.76
CA LYS A 46 -68.80 -15.72 -18.40
C LYS A 46 -67.81 -14.82 -19.15
N ALA A 47 -68.33 -13.88 -19.94
CA ALA A 47 -67.48 -12.93 -20.68
C ALA A 47 -66.65 -12.04 -19.75
N LEU A 48 -67.24 -11.53 -18.67
CA LEU A 48 -66.56 -10.70 -17.67
C LEU A 48 -65.50 -11.48 -16.89
N ILE A 49 -65.78 -12.74 -16.53
CA ILE A 49 -64.79 -13.61 -15.88
C ILE A 49 -63.59 -13.87 -16.80
N GLU A 50 -63.81 -14.12 -18.09
CA GLU A 50 -62.70 -14.30 -19.03
C GLU A 50 -61.87 -13.03 -19.21
N LYS A 51 -62.50 -11.85 -19.27
CA LYS A 51 -61.79 -10.56 -19.24
C LYS A 51 -60.97 -10.39 -17.97
N ALA A 52 -61.55 -10.68 -16.80
CA ALA A 52 -60.84 -10.61 -15.54
C ALA A 52 -59.59 -11.52 -15.53
N LYS A 53 -59.73 -12.78 -15.99
CA LYS A 53 -58.61 -13.72 -16.10
C LYS A 53 -57.50 -13.20 -17.01
N GLN A 54 -57.86 -12.57 -18.13
CA GLN A 54 -56.88 -11.99 -19.04
C GLN A 54 -56.11 -10.85 -18.36
N GLU A 55 -56.81 -9.91 -17.71
CA GLU A 55 -56.19 -8.82 -16.97
C GLU A 55 -55.28 -9.33 -15.83
N TYR A 56 -55.68 -10.40 -15.12
CA TYR A 56 -54.81 -11.04 -14.12
C TYR A 56 -53.51 -11.60 -14.73
N ARG A 57 -53.59 -12.21 -15.91
CA ARG A 57 -52.39 -12.72 -16.63
C ARG A 57 -51.49 -11.57 -17.07
N ASP A 58 -52.06 -10.49 -17.58
CA ASP A 58 -51.28 -9.33 -18.02
C ASP A 58 -50.61 -8.61 -16.84
N ALA A 59 -51.28 -8.53 -15.69
CA ALA A 59 -50.67 -8.08 -14.44
C ALA A 59 -49.49 -8.98 -14.02
N GLN A 60 -49.65 -10.30 -14.09
CA GLN A 60 -48.58 -11.26 -13.77
C GLN A 60 -47.39 -11.13 -14.72
N ASN A 61 -47.64 -10.97 -16.02
CA ASN A 61 -46.60 -10.78 -17.03
C ASN A 61 -45.79 -9.50 -16.75
N CYS A 62 -46.47 -8.38 -16.45
CA CYS A 62 -45.80 -7.13 -16.09
C CYS A 62 -44.92 -7.30 -14.84
N ARG A 63 -45.41 -7.98 -13.80
CA ARG A 63 -44.62 -8.28 -12.57
C ARG A 63 -43.42 -9.17 -12.86
N SER A 64 -43.58 -10.17 -13.73
CA SER A 64 -42.47 -11.05 -14.12
C SER A 64 -41.35 -10.25 -14.80
N GLN A 65 -41.71 -9.41 -15.78
CA GLN A 65 -40.74 -8.54 -16.46
C GLN A 65 -40.06 -7.57 -15.49
N ALA A 66 -40.80 -6.96 -14.57
CA ALA A 66 -40.23 -6.10 -13.54
C ALA A 66 -39.22 -6.85 -12.66
N ASN A 67 -39.50 -8.11 -12.30
CA ASN A 67 -38.60 -8.93 -11.52
C ASN A 67 -37.32 -9.31 -12.27
N ASP A 68 -37.39 -9.54 -13.57
CA ASP A 68 -36.19 -9.82 -14.37
C ASP A 68 -35.29 -8.57 -14.48
N LEU A 69 -35.88 -7.38 -14.64
CA LEU A 69 -35.14 -6.13 -14.58
C LEU A 69 -34.51 -5.90 -13.19
N ARG A 70 -35.19 -6.26 -12.10
CA ARG A 70 -34.62 -6.19 -10.73
C ARG A 70 -33.42 -7.10 -10.55
N LYS A 71 -33.49 -8.33 -11.07
CA LYS A 71 -32.35 -9.26 -11.03
C LYS A 71 -31.15 -8.67 -11.76
N LEU A 72 -31.38 -8.10 -12.94
CA LEU A 72 -30.33 -7.44 -13.72
C LEU A 72 -29.72 -6.25 -12.97
N LEU A 73 -30.56 -5.37 -12.41
CA LEU A 73 -30.11 -4.23 -11.63
C LEU A 73 -29.27 -4.67 -10.42
N LYS A 74 -29.74 -5.68 -9.68
CA LYS A 74 -29.01 -6.24 -8.54
C LYS A 74 -27.66 -6.81 -8.96
N GLN A 75 -27.61 -7.59 -10.04
CA GLN A 75 -26.37 -8.18 -10.55
C GLN A 75 -25.33 -7.11 -10.89
N ARG A 76 -25.75 -5.99 -11.50
CA ARG A 76 -24.84 -4.88 -11.82
C ARG A 76 -24.32 -4.18 -10.59
N GLN A 77 -25.18 -3.91 -9.62
CA GLN A 77 -24.78 -3.31 -8.35
C GLN A 77 -23.78 -4.21 -7.61
N ASP A 78 -24.01 -5.52 -7.60
CA ASP A 78 -23.10 -6.48 -6.96
C ASP A 78 -21.74 -6.53 -7.67
N GLN A 79 -21.72 -6.52 -9.01
CA GLN A 79 -20.48 -6.41 -9.79
C GLN A 79 -19.71 -5.12 -9.51
N GLN A 80 -20.39 -3.98 -9.39
CA GLN A 80 -19.73 -2.72 -9.03
C GLN A 80 -19.14 -2.80 -7.63
N ARG A 81 -19.89 -3.28 -6.64
CA ARG A 81 -19.40 -3.46 -5.26
C ARG A 81 -18.18 -4.37 -5.21
N GLN A 82 -18.16 -5.45 -6.00
CA GLN A 82 -17.02 -6.35 -6.08
C GLN A 82 -15.78 -5.62 -6.63
N LYS A 83 -15.91 -4.89 -7.75
CA LYS A 83 -14.81 -4.09 -8.32
C LYS A 83 -14.24 -3.08 -7.32
N PHE A 84 -15.11 -2.38 -6.59
CA PHE A 84 -14.68 -1.43 -5.56
C PHE A 84 -13.96 -2.13 -4.40
N SER A 85 -14.44 -3.30 -3.97
CA SER A 85 -13.80 -4.10 -2.93
C SER A 85 -12.40 -4.56 -3.34
N GLU A 86 -12.24 -5.04 -4.57
CA GLU A 86 -10.95 -5.46 -5.13
C GLU A 86 -9.99 -4.27 -5.24
N ALA A 87 -10.43 -3.15 -5.82
CA ALA A 87 -9.63 -1.92 -5.91
C ALA A 87 -9.19 -1.42 -4.51
N THR A 88 -10.06 -1.49 -3.52
CA THR A 88 -9.73 -1.08 -2.14
C THR A 88 -8.65 -1.97 -1.54
N LYS A 89 -8.72 -3.30 -1.76
CA LYS A 89 -7.68 -4.24 -1.32
C LYS A 89 -6.34 -3.96 -1.98
N GLU A 90 -6.33 -3.65 -3.27
CA GLU A 90 -5.10 -3.30 -3.99
C GLU A 90 -4.47 -2.03 -3.46
N VAL A 91 -5.27 -0.98 -3.19
CA VAL A 91 -4.78 0.26 -2.58
C VAL A 91 -4.20 0.01 -1.18
N MET A 92 -4.85 -0.84 -0.37
CA MET A 92 -4.32 -1.20 0.95
C MET A 92 -2.98 -1.94 0.85
N LYS A 93 -2.87 -2.92 -0.06
CA LYS A 93 -1.60 -3.63 -0.30
C LYS A 93 -0.49 -2.68 -0.77
N ALA A 94 -0.79 -1.79 -1.71
CA ALA A 94 0.17 -0.79 -2.18
C ALA A 94 0.62 0.12 -1.04
N ARG A 95 -0.29 0.53 -0.15
CA ARG A 95 0.03 1.33 1.02
C ARG A 95 0.92 0.58 2.02
N GLU A 96 0.63 -0.68 2.29
CA GLU A 96 1.44 -1.54 3.15
C GLU A 96 2.86 -1.70 2.60
N GLU A 97 3.00 -1.93 1.29
CA GLU A 97 4.30 -2.06 0.64
C GLU A 97 5.10 -0.76 0.69
N VAL A 98 4.48 0.38 0.41
CA VAL A 98 5.13 1.70 0.57
C VAL A 98 5.58 1.93 2.01
N ASN A 99 4.77 1.55 3.00
CA ASN A 99 5.15 1.67 4.41
C ASN A 99 6.31 0.75 4.78
N ARG A 100 6.33 -0.48 4.26
CA ARG A 100 7.46 -1.41 4.44
C ARG A 100 8.74 -0.80 3.85
N GLN A 101 8.71 -0.35 2.60
CA GLN A 101 9.86 0.26 1.94
C GLN A 101 10.38 1.49 2.67
N LYS A 102 9.49 2.37 3.16
CA LYS A 102 9.89 3.53 3.98
C LYS A 102 10.56 3.11 5.29
N ASN A 103 10.00 2.12 5.97
CA ASN A 103 10.52 1.67 7.25
C ASN A 103 11.87 0.95 7.10
N ASP A 104 12.00 0.10 6.08
CA ASP A 104 13.23 -0.64 5.81
C ASP A 104 14.34 0.31 5.31
N GLY A 105 14.04 1.23 4.39
CA GLY A 105 14.99 2.25 3.95
C GLY A 105 15.42 3.21 5.06
N THR A 106 14.56 3.46 6.07
CA THR A 106 14.93 4.25 7.25
C THR A 106 15.86 3.47 8.18
N LYS A 107 15.62 2.16 8.36
CA LYS A 107 16.50 1.30 9.16
C LYS A 107 17.89 1.15 8.53
N GLU A 108 17.97 0.97 7.21
CA GLU A 108 19.25 0.87 6.50
C GLU A 108 20.06 2.16 6.58
N ARG A 109 19.40 3.32 6.48
CA ARG A 109 20.06 4.62 6.65
C ARG A 109 20.63 4.80 8.06
N LEU A 110 19.84 4.49 9.09
CA LEU A 110 20.29 4.56 10.47
C LEU A 110 21.45 3.59 10.76
N LYS A 111 21.45 2.42 10.14
CA LYS A 111 22.54 1.45 10.28
C LYS A 111 23.82 1.96 9.61
N SER A 112 23.74 2.41 8.36
CA SER A 112 24.91 2.94 7.64
C SER A 112 25.50 4.18 8.32
N GLU A 113 24.67 5.07 8.87
CA GLU A 113 25.13 6.23 9.64
C GLU A 113 25.88 5.81 10.91
N LYS A 114 25.37 4.82 11.65
CA LYS A 114 26.07 4.25 12.82
C LYS A 114 27.38 3.57 12.42
N ASP A 115 27.38 2.79 11.35
CA ASP A 115 28.57 2.09 10.86
C ASP A 115 29.66 3.09 10.46
N HIS A 116 29.30 4.19 9.79
CA HIS A 116 30.23 5.28 9.48
C HIS A 116 30.75 5.99 10.73
N GLN A 117 29.90 6.26 11.72
CA GLN A 117 30.34 6.88 12.97
C GLN A 117 31.34 6.00 13.72
N VAL A 118 31.09 4.68 13.79
CA VAL A 118 32.02 3.71 14.38
C VAL A 118 33.34 3.68 13.63
N GLN A 119 33.31 3.67 12.29
CA GLN A 119 34.53 3.70 11.47
C GLN A 119 35.35 4.97 11.70
N SER A 120 34.71 6.13 11.81
CA SER A 120 35.40 7.40 12.11
C SER A 120 36.09 7.34 13.47
N ILE A 121 35.39 6.87 14.51
CA ILE A 121 35.96 6.73 15.87
C ILE A 121 37.16 5.78 15.88
N LEU A 122 37.08 4.66 15.15
CA LEU A 122 38.18 3.71 15.03
C LEU A 122 39.39 4.31 14.31
N LYS A 123 39.15 5.09 13.24
CA LYS A 123 40.20 5.79 12.51
C LYS A 123 40.90 6.83 13.40
N ASP A 124 40.13 7.67 14.08
CA ASP A 124 40.67 8.68 15.00
C ASP A 124 41.47 8.04 16.14
N LYS A 125 41.00 6.91 16.68
CA LYS A 125 41.72 6.17 17.71
C LYS A 125 43.06 5.65 17.20
N LYS A 126 43.08 5.10 15.97
CA LYS A 126 44.30 4.59 15.33
C LYS A 126 45.30 5.72 15.07
N GLU A 127 44.84 6.86 14.56
CA GLU A 127 45.68 8.03 14.32
C GLU A 127 46.29 8.58 15.62
N ARG A 128 45.51 8.63 16.71
CA ARG A 128 46.03 9.02 18.03
C ARG A 128 47.06 8.04 18.57
N GLU A 129 46.84 6.74 18.38
CA GLU A 129 47.78 5.71 18.82
C GLU A 129 49.09 5.76 18.01
N GLU A 130 49.01 5.97 16.69
CA GLU A 130 50.19 6.15 15.83
C GLU A 130 50.96 7.43 16.18
N ALA A 131 50.26 8.55 16.42
CA ALA A 131 50.89 9.79 16.87
C ALA A 131 51.59 9.63 18.24
N ALA A 132 50.97 8.91 19.17
CA ALA A 132 51.57 8.60 20.47
C ALA A 132 52.84 7.73 20.32
N ARG A 133 52.81 6.73 19.43
CA ARG A 133 53.98 5.88 19.12
C ARG A 133 55.11 6.66 18.44
N GLN A 134 54.79 7.59 17.54
CA GLN A 134 55.81 8.45 16.91
C GLN A 134 56.46 9.37 17.94
N LYS A 135 55.67 9.98 18.83
CA LYS A 135 56.19 10.83 19.90
C LYS A 135 57.13 10.08 20.85
N THR A 136 56.77 8.86 21.26
CA THR A 136 57.64 8.06 22.14
C THR A 136 58.94 7.64 21.44
N LEU A 137 58.90 7.31 20.15
CA LEU A 137 60.10 7.03 19.36
C LEU A 137 61.02 8.25 19.23
N GLU A 138 60.45 9.44 19.04
CA GLU A 138 61.22 10.68 18.96
C GLU A 138 61.88 11.05 20.29
N GLU A 139 61.15 10.91 21.41
CA GLU A 139 61.71 11.09 22.75
C GLU A 139 62.85 10.10 23.03
N GLN A 140 62.75 8.84 22.59
CA GLN A 140 63.84 7.86 22.69
C GLN A 140 65.06 8.27 21.86
N ARG A 141 64.88 8.75 20.63
CA ARG A 141 65.97 9.25 19.79
C ARG A 141 66.68 10.45 20.42
N GLN A 142 65.93 11.39 20.97
CA GLN A 142 66.52 12.55 21.66
C GLN A 142 67.34 12.13 22.89
N LYS A 143 66.85 11.18 23.69
CA LYS A 143 67.60 10.64 24.84
C LYS A 143 68.90 9.95 24.38
N GLN A 144 68.85 9.13 23.33
CA GLN A 144 70.05 8.51 22.77
C GLN A 144 71.06 9.56 22.26
N MET A 145 70.60 10.60 21.57
CA MET A 145 71.50 11.69 21.14
C MET A 145 72.13 12.42 22.32
N GLN A 146 71.37 12.71 23.39
CA GLN A 146 71.92 13.33 24.60
C GLN A 146 72.93 12.43 25.31
N GLU A 147 72.70 11.11 25.32
CA GLU A 147 73.62 10.13 25.89
C GLU A 147 74.92 10.03 25.07
N VAL A 148 74.82 9.96 23.74
CA VAL A 148 75.98 10.00 22.84
C VAL A 148 76.76 11.31 23.01
N ALA A 149 76.07 12.44 23.11
CA ALA A 149 76.71 13.74 23.35
C ALA A 149 77.43 13.80 24.71
N ARG A 150 76.82 13.25 25.78
CA ARG A 150 77.47 13.13 27.10
C ARG A 150 78.69 12.22 27.06
N ASN A 151 78.61 11.07 26.39
CA ASN A 151 79.72 10.14 26.27
C ASN A 151 80.87 10.74 25.44
N ALA A 152 80.57 11.45 24.35
CA ALA A 152 81.55 12.18 23.57
C ALA A 152 82.24 13.30 24.38
N ALA A 153 81.48 14.04 25.19
CA ALA A 153 82.04 15.05 26.09
C ALA A 153 82.96 14.42 27.16
N ASN A 154 82.58 13.28 27.73
CA ASN A 154 83.42 12.53 28.68
C ASN A 154 84.70 11.97 28.04
N LEU A 155 84.65 11.51 26.78
CA LEU A 155 85.82 11.07 26.02
C LEU A 155 86.79 12.22 25.72
N SER A 156 86.28 13.44 25.50
CA SER A 156 87.11 14.64 25.28
C SER A 156 87.84 15.15 26.52
N GLN A 157 87.44 14.69 27.72
CA GLN A 157 88.08 15.05 29.00
C GLN A 157 89.10 14.01 29.49
N GLN A 158 89.39 12.96 28.71
CA GLN A 158 90.47 12.06 29.07
C GLN A 158 91.83 12.77 28.90
N PRO A 159 92.66 12.87 29.95
CA PRO A 159 93.97 13.50 29.84
C PRO A 159 94.85 12.68 28.90
N ILE A 160 95.38 13.34 27.87
CA ILE A 160 96.39 12.77 26.97
C ILE A 160 97.63 12.47 27.82
N MET A 161 97.80 11.22 28.24
CA MET A 161 99.05 10.75 28.82
C MET A 161 100.08 10.70 27.68
N GLN A 162 100.96 11.71 27.65
CA GLN A 162 102.13 11.72 26.78
C GLN A 162 103.04 10.53 27.12
N THR A 163 103.12 9.56 26.22
CA THR A 163 104.24 8.61 26.19
C THR A 163 105.51 9.36 25.83
N ARG A 164 106.36 9.67 26.83
CA ARG A 164 107.74 10.09 26.58
C ARG A 164 108.60 8.85 26.32
N SER A 165 108.80 8.57 25.05
CA SER A 165 110.02 7.94 24.56
C SER A 165 111.18 8.90 24.85
N ASN A 166 112.20 8.46 25.58
CA ASN A 166 113.52 9.07 25.47
C ASN A 166 114.60 8.03 25.76
N GLU A 167 115.63 8.13 24.93
CA GLU A 167 116.77 7.24 24.77
C GLU A 167 117.80 7.39 25.89
N ARG A 168 118.63 6.34 25.99
CA ARG A 168 119.94 6.18 26.66
C ARG A 168 119.94 5.67 28.10
#